data_AF-A0A919HQC2-F1
#
_entry.id   AF-A0A919HQC2-F1
#
_cell.length_a   1.000
_cell.length_b   1.000
_cell.length_c   1.000
_cell.angle_alpha   90.00
_cell.angle_beta   90.00
_cell.angle_gamma   90.00
#
_symmetry.space_group_name_H-M   'P 1'
#
loop_
_entity.id
_entity.type
_entity.pdbx_description
1 polymer ?
#
loop_
_entity_poly.entity_id
_entity_poly.type
_entity_poly.pdbx_seq_one_letter_code
_entity_poly.pdbx_strand_id
1 'polypeptide(L)'
;MAWQAHFVKNMFIVPSADELASFTPDFVVLNGAGCTNANWQAQGMNSENFVAFNLSERIQLIGGTWYGGEMKKGLFSVMNYLLPQKGIASMHCSANRGEAGDVALFFGLSGTGKTTLSTDPHRQLIGDDEHGWDDDGVFNFEGGCYAKTINLDPQAEPEIYGAIRRNALLENVVVRADGSVDYADGSKTENTRVSYPLSHIDNIVKPVSRAGHPSKVIFLAADAFGVLPPVSRLTTEQMQYHFLSGFTSKLAGTERGITQPTPTFSACYGAAFLLLHPTQYASVPAAKMAESGAEARLVNTGWNGEGNACRCAIPAASLARSSTALPARCARRPSRCSVLRSRRAFQG
;
A
#
# COMPACT_ATOMS: atom_id res chain seq x y z
N MET A 1 -8.98 -18.98 14.98
CA MET A 1 -9.28 -17.58 15.32
C MET A 1 -8.09 -16.83 15.95
N ALA A 2 -7.20 -17.45 16.75
CA ALA A 2 -6.11 -16.73 17.44
C ALA A 2 -5.19 -15.88 16.53
N TRP A 3 -4.89 -16.36 15.32
CA TRP A 3 -4.08 -15.61 14.36
C TRP A 3 -4.73 -14.29 13.92
N GLN A 4 -6.06 -14.18 13.89
CA GLN A 4 -6.76 -12.93 13.51
C GLN A 4 -6.55 -11.86 14.58
N ALA A 5 -6.57 -12.24 15.85
CA ALA A 5 -6.21 -11.36 16.96
C ALA A 5 -4.73 -10.94 16.89
N HIS A 6 -3.84 -11.86 16.49
CA HIS A 6 -2.43 -11.53 16.24
C HIS A 6 -2.27 -10.55 15.07
N PHE A 7 -3.00 -10.74 13.97
CA PHE A 7 -2.99 -9.83 12.83
C PHE A 7 -3.34 -8.40 13.24
N VAL A 8 -4.45 -8.18 13.96
CA VAL A 8 -4.83 -6.83 14.39
C VAL A 8 -3.85 -6.25 15.42
N LYS A 9 -3.24 -7.10 16.27
CA LYS A 9 -2.18 -6.67 17.19
C LYS A 9 -0.91 -6.21 16.44
N ASN A 10 -0.61 -6.80 15.28
CA ASN A 10 0.47 -6.34 14.43
C ASN A 10 0.11 -5.05 13.71
N MET A 11 -1.11 -4.95 13.17
CA MET A 11 -1.49 -3.87 12.24
C MET A 11 -1.95 -2.58 12.91
N PHE A 12 -2.55 -2.63 14.10
CA PHE A 12 -3.03 -1.44 14.81
C PHE A 12 -2.07 -1.02 15.91
N ILE A 13 -2.12 0.27 16.25
CA ILE A 13 -1.31 0.84 17.33
C ILE A 13 -1.76 0.19 18.65
N VAL A 14 -0.81 -0.40 19.37
CA VAL A 14 -1.08 -1.06 20.65
C VAL A 14 -1.16 0.02 21.74
N PRO A 15 -2.30 0.17 22.43
CA PRO A 15 -2.40 1.14 23.52
C PRO A 15 -1.53 0.70 24.70
N SER A 16 -1.06 1.67 25.47
CA SER A 16 -0.39 1.44 26.76
C SER A 16 -1.32 0.81 27.79
N ALA A 17 -0.77 0.28 28.88
CA ALA A 17 -1.57 -0.32 29.95
C ALA A 17 -2.56 0.68 30.57
N ASP A 18 -2.16 1.95 30.71
CA ASP A 18 -3.01 3.01 31.26
C ASP A 18 -4.15 3.37 30.28
N GLU A 19 -3.86 3.45 28.98
CA GLU A 19 -4.89 3.67 27.95
C GLU A 19 -5.89 2.50 27.88
N LEU A 20 -5.42 1.25 28.02
CA LEU A 20 -6.27 0.07 28.05
C LEU A 20 -7.20 0.03 29.26
N ALA A 21 -6.75 0.53 30.42
CA ALA A 21 -7.53 0.50 31.67
C ALA A 21 -8.83 1.33 31.57
N SER A 22 -8.84 2.38 30.76
CA SER A 22 -10.01 3.25 30.52
C SER A 22 -10.50 3.21 29.07
N PHE A 23 -10.12 2.19 28.29
CA PHE A 23 -10.42 2.14 26.86
C PHE A 23 -11.93 1.98 26.61
N THR A 24 -12.49 2.90 25.82
CA THR A 24 -13.85 2.79 25.30
C THR A 24 -13.78 2.73 23.76
N PRO A 25 -14.29 1.68 23.11
CA PRO A 25 -14.20 1.56 21.66
C PRO A 25 -15.08 2.59 20.96
N ASP A 26 -14.49 3.36 20.05
CA ASP A 26 -15.23 4.22 19.12
C ASP A 26 -15.87 3.43 17.99
N PHE A 27 -15.30 2.29 17.63
CA PHE A 27 -15.76 1.43 16.54
C PHE A 27 -15.46 -0.04 16.88
N VAL A 28 -16.37 -0.94 16.54
CA VAL A 28 -16.24 -2.37 16.82
C VAL A 28 -16.12 -3.16 15.52
N VAL A 29 -15.13 -4.05 15.43
CA VAL A 29 -14.97 -4.97 14.30
C VAL A 29 -15.26 -6.39 14.77
N LEU A 30 -16.36 -6.98 14.31
CA LEU A 30 -16.71 -8.37 14.58
C LEU A 30 -16.28 -9.25 13.41
N ASN A 31 -15.24 -10.05 13.64
CA ASN A 31 -14.78 -11.04 12.66
C ASN A 31 -15.39 -12.41 12.91
N GLY A 32 -16.46 -12.70 12.18
CA GLY A 32 -17.15 -13.98 12.12
C GLY A 32 -16.81 -14.78 10.86
N ALA A 33 -15.54 -14.83 10.43
CA ALA A 33 -15.12 -15.52 9.20
C ALA A 33 -15.64 -16.97 9.03
N GLY A 34 -15.95 -17.65 10.13
CA GLY A 34 -16.52 -19.01 10.13
C GLY A 34 -18.03 -19.10 9.83
N CYS A 35 -18.77 -17.99 9.80
CA CYS A 35 -20.18 -17.97 9.43
C CYS A 35 -20.40 -17.46 7.99
N THR A 36 -21.50 -17.83 7.37
CA THR A 36 -21.93 -17.33 6.06
C THR A 36 -23.42 -16.95 6.11
N ASN A 37 -23.87 -16.15 5.15
CA ASN A 37 -25.28 -15.80 5.01
C ASN A 37 -25.98 -16.73 4.00
N ALA A 38 -26.74 -17.71 4.48
CA ALA A 38 -27.46 -18.65 3.61
C ALA A 38 -28.57 -17.99 2.78
N ASN A 39 -29.10 -16.83 3.20
CA ASN A 39 -30.22 -16.15 2.56
C ASN A 39 -29.77 -14.99 1.65
N TRP A 40 -28.50 -14.94 1.27
CA TRP A 40 -27.88 -13.82 0.54
C TRP A 40 -28.62 -13.46 -0.76
N GLN A 41 -29.11 -14.45 -1.52
CA GLN A 41 -29.86 -14.23 -2.75
C GLN A 41 -31.19 -13.52 -2.50
N ALA A 42 -31.95 -13.96 -1.49
CA ALA A 42 -33.23 -13.36 -1.14
C ALA A 42 -33.08 -11.92 -0.62
N GLN A 43 -31.90 -11.58 -0.08
CA GLN A 43 -31.55 -10.25 0.41
C GLN A 43 -30.90 -9.35 -0.65
N GLY A 44 -30.70 -9.85 -1.89
CA GLY A 44 -30.06 -9.09 -2.96
C GLY A 44 -28.57 -8.81 -2.76
N MET A 45 -27.89 -9.62 -1.95
CA MET A 45 -26.44 -9.51 -1.74
C MET A 45 -25.67 -10.17 -2.90
N ASN A 46 -24.37 -9.88 -3.01
CA ASN A 46 -23.51 -10.46 -4.05
C ASN A 46 -23.17 -11.94 -3.80
N SER A 47 -23.03 -12.36 -2.55
CA SER A 47 -22.63 -13.73 -2.18
C SER A 47 -22.99 -14.04 -0.72
N GLU A 48 -22.79 -15.29 -0.31
CA GLU A 48 -22.90 -15.71 1.11
C GLU A 48 -21.87 -15.03 2.04
N ASN A 49 -20.75 -14.53 1.46
CA ASN A 49 -19.73 -13.77 2.18
C ASN A 49 -20.13 -12.30 2.26
N PHE A 50 -19.76 -11.64 3.35
CA PHE A 50 -20.06 -10.23 3.56
C PHE A 50 -18.98 -9.50 4.35
N VAL A 51 -18.76 -8.24 3.98
CA VAL A 51 -18.03 -7.25 4.77
C VAL A 51 -18.93 -6.03 4.81
N ALA A 52 -19.62 -5.83 5.93
CA ALA A 52 -20.67 -4.82 6.08
C ALA A 52 -20.27 -3.79 7.13
N PHE A 53 -20.71 -2.55 6.93
CA PHE A 53 -20.44 -1.42 7.82
C PHE A 53 -21.74 -0.74 8.21
N ASN A 54 -21.89 -0.40 9.49
CA ASN A 54 -22.95 0.47 9.97
C ASN A 54 -22.30 1.61 10.76
N LEU A 55 -22.36 2.83 10.21
CA LEU A 55 -21.73 4.01 10.80
C LEU A 55 -22.52 4.57 12.00
N SER A 56 -23.83 4.31 12.07
CA SER A 56 -24.67 4.72 13.21
C SER A 56 -24.36 3.88 14.44
N GLU A 57 -24.25 2.56 14.26
CA GLU A 57 -23.86 1.61 15.32
C GLU A 57 -22.35 1.52 15.51
N ARG A 58 -21.57 2.15 14.62
CA ARG A 58 -20.10 2.15 14.60
C ARG A 58 -19.52 0.72 14.62
N ILE A 59 -20.00 -0.11 13.70
CA ILE A 59 -19.64 -1.53 13.64
C ILE A 59 -19.29 -1.98 12.22
N GLN A 60 -18.28 -2.85 12.11
CA GLN A 60 -17.96 -3.64 10.92
C GLN A 60 -18.21 -5.12 11.21
N LEU A 61 -18.90 -5.80 10.30
CA LEU A 61 -19.15 -7.23 10.35
C LEU A 61 -18.42 -7.92 9.20
N ILE A 62 -17.64 -8.95 9.50
CA ILE A 62 -16.92 -9.77 8.50
C ILE A 62 -17.42 -11.21 8.61
N GLY A 63 -17.93 -11.77 7.52
CA GLY A 63 -18.43 -13.14 7.44
C GLY A 63 -17.95 -13.86 6.17
N GLY A 64 -17.62 -15.15 6.32
CA GLY A 64 -17.21 -16.08 5.26
C GLY A 64 -15.78 -15.90 4.76
N THR A 65 -15.27 -14.67 4.71
CA THR A 65 -13.89 -14.38 4.31
C THR A 65 -12.91 -14.47 5.48
N TRP A 66 -11.79 -15.16 5.25
CA TRP A 66 -10.68 -15.31 6.20
C TRP A 66 -9.50 -14.38 5.88
N TYR A 67 -9.64 -13.48 4.90
CA TYR A 67 -8.53 -12.59 4.50
C TYR A 67 -8.27 -11.53 5.58
N GLY A 68 -7.04 -11.47 6.10
CA GLY A 68 -6.67 -10.53 7.18
C GLY A 68 -6.89 -9.06 6.79
N GLY A 69 -6.67 -8.75 5.52
CA GLY A 69 -6.80 -7.39 4.98
C GLY A 69 -8.18 -6.74 5.16
N GLU A 70 -9.26 -7.52 5.31
CA GLU A 70 -10.61 -6.97 5.53
C GLU A 70 -10.72 -6.22 6.88
N MET A 71 -10.00 -6.69 7.91
CA MET A 71 -9.95 -6.05 9.22
C MET A 71 -9.21 -4.71 9.17
N LYS A 72 -8.13 -4.64 8.37
CA LYS A 72 -7.34 -3.42 8.15
C LYS A 72 -8.10 -2.41 7.29
N LYS A 73 -8.46 -2.80 6.06
CA LYS A 73 -9.04 -1.91 5.05
C LYS A 73 -10.45 -1.44 5.39
N GLY A 74 -11.16 -2.16 6.26
CA GLY A 74 -12.43 -1.69 6.79
C GLY A 74 -12.28 -0.44 7.64
N LEU A 75 -11.37 -0.45 8.62
CA LEU A 75 -11.09 0.73 9.44
C LEU A 75 -10.45 1.87 8.61
N PHE A 76 -9.61 1.55 7.62
CA PHE A 76 -9.14 2.56 6.68
C PHE A 76 -10.29 3.28 5.95
N SER A 77 -11.29 2.53 5.48
CA SER A 77 -12.50 3.10 4.86
C SER A 77 -13.26 4.02 5.83
N VAL A 78 -13.34 3.64 7.11
CA VAL A 78 -13.93 4.49 8.17
C VAL A 78 -13.12 5.79 8.35
N MET A 79 -11.79 5.71 8.39
CA MET A 79 -10.93 6.91 8.46
C MET A 79 -11.08 7.80 7.22
N ASN A 80 -11.18 7.20 6.03
CA ASN A 80 -11.47 7.89 4.77
C ASN A 80 -12.83 8.61 4.79
N TYR A 81 -13.79 8.16 5.59
CA TYR A 81 -15.04 8.90 5.78
C TYR A 81 -14.89 10.03 6.80
N LEU A 82 -14.31 9.75 7.97
CA LEU A 82 -14.31 10.67 9.11
C LEU A 82 -13.33 11.84 8.97
N LEU A 83 -12.12 11.60 8.46
CA LEU A 83 -11.05 12.60 8.47
C LEU A 83 -11.25 13.74 7.46
N PRO A 84 -11.65 13.51 6.19
CA PRO A 84 -11.84 14.60 5.25
C PRO A 84 -12.91 15.60 5.70
N GLN A 85 -13.93 15.15 6.42
CA GLN A 85 -14.97 16.00 7.00
C GLN A 85 -14.45 16.94 8.10
N LYS A 86 -13.26 16.65 8.65
CA LYS A 86 -12.56 17.46 9.66
C LYS A 86 -11.41 18.28 9.04
N GLY A 87 -11.30 18.34 7.71
CA GLY A 87 -10.19 19.01 7.02
C GLY A 87 -8.86 18.25 7.09
N ILE A 88 -8.87 16.98 7.48
CA ILE A 88 -7.68 16.13 7.55
C ILE A 88 -7.66 15.23 6.32
N ALA A 89 -6.56 15.24 5.57
CA ALA A 89 -6.42 14.34 4.42
C ALA A 89 -6.24 12.90 4.90
N SER A 90 -6.97 11.96 4.31
CA SER A 90 -6.82 10.52 4.54
C SER A 90 -6.34 9.88 3.25
N MET A 91 -5.19 9.21 3.31
CA MET A 91 -4.35 8.94 2.13
C MET A 91 -3.94 7.47 2.07
N HIS A 92 -4.09 6.87 0.89
CA HIS A 92 -3.56 5.55 0.58
C HIS A 92 -2.15 5.68 -0.01
N CYS A 93 -1.18 5.88 0.87
CA CYS A 93 0.22 6.11 0.52
C CYS A 93 1.16 5.45 1.52
N SER A 94 2.40 5.19 1.13
CA SER A 94 3.47 5.03 2.11
C SER A 94 4.12 6.39 2.40
N ALA A 95 4.82 6.50 3.53
CA ALA A 95 5.51 7.73 3.92
C ALA A 95 6.84 7.46 4.61
N ASN A 96 7.84 8.29 4.31
CA ASN A 96 9.13 8.26 5.00
C ASN A 96 9.72 9.68 5.17
N ARG A 97 10.70 9.77 6.07
CA ARG A 97 11.36 11.01 6.48
C ARG A 97 12.87 10.90 6.27
N GLY A 98 13.47 11.87 5.60
CA GLY A 98 14.93 11.99 5.50
C GLY A 98 15.57 12.51 6.77
N GLU A 99 16.90 12.39 6.88
CA GLU A 99 17.66 12.90 8.04
C GLU A 99 17.45 14.41 8.26
N ALA A 100 17.30 15.18 7.17
CA ALA A 100 17.02 16.62 7.22
C ALA A 100 15.58 16.97 7.64
N GLY A 101 14.73 15.97 7.90
CA GLY A 101 13.33 16.16 8.26
C GLY A 101 12.37 16.25 7.08
N ASP A 102 12.85 16.18 5.84
CA ASP A 102 12.01 16.21 4.65
C ASP A 102 11.14 14.95 4.55
N VAL A 103 9.83 15.13 4.41
CA VAL A 103 8.85 14.03 4.33
C VAL A 103 8.43 13.81 2.88
N ALA A 104 8.34 12.54 2.48
CA ALA A 104 7.87 12.13 1.16
C ALA A 104 6.69 11.16 1.28
N LEU A 105 5.65 11.38 0.47
CA LEU A 105 4.49 10.50 0.33
C LEU A 105 4.55 9.75 -0.99
N PHE A 106 4.21 8.46 -0.99
CA PHE A 106 4.16 7.62 -2.17
C PHE A 106 2.77 6.98 -2.33
N PHE A 107 1.95 7.57 -3.18
CA PHE A 107 0.62 7.06 -3.51
C PHE A 107 0.70 5.96 -4.56
N GLY A 108 -0.16 4.95 -4.45
CA GLY A 108 -0.20 3.86 -5.41
C GLY A 108 -1.09 2.71 -4.97
N LEU A 109 -1.51 1.89 -5.94
CA LEU A 109 -2.21 0.64 -5.62
C LEU A 109 -1.27 -0.41 -5.03
N SER A 110 -1.85 -1.51 -4.53
CA SER A 110 -1.06 -2.62 -4.02
C SER A 110 -0.14 -3.18 -5.10
N GLY A 111 1.15 -3.36 -4.78
CA GLY A 111 2.16 -3.89 -5.69
C GLY A 111 2.77 -2.88 -6.66
N THR A 112 2.38 -1.60 -6.65
CA THR A 112 2.95 -0.59 -7.57
C THR A 112 4.25 0.04 -7.06
N GLY A 113 4.81 -0.46 -5.95
CA GLY A 113 6.11 -0.04 -5.41
C GLY A 113 6.07 0.81 -4.13
N LYS A 114 4.89 1.03 -3.50
CA LYS A 114 4.77 1.84 -2.27
C LYS A 114 5.72 1.38 -1.16
N THR A 115 5.58 0.13 -0.72
CA THR A 115 6.35 -0.45 0.39
C THR A 115 7.84 -0.44 0.07
N THR A 116 8.23 -0.97 -1.10
CA THR A 116 9.62 -1.06 -1.55
C THR A 116 10.31 0.31 -1.65
N LEU A 117 9.60 1.37 -2.09
CA LEU A 117 10.17 2.72 -2.17
C LEU A 117 10.17 3.44 -0.82
N SER A 118 9.26 3.10 0.09
CA SER A 118 9.26 3.70 1.44
C SER A 118 10.35 3.13 2.36
N THR A 119 10.70 1.85 2.20
CA THR A 119 11.78 1.17 2.95
C THR A 119 13.14 1.48 2.31
N ASP A 120 13.51 2.76 2.33
CA ASP A 120 14.81 3.25 1.89
C ASP A 120 15.77 3.25 3.09
N PRO A 121 16.95 2.62 3.01
CA PRO A 121 17.89 2.53 4.14
C PRO A 121 18.39 3.91 4.61
N HIS A 122 18.24 4.96 3.81
CA HIS A 122 18.64 6.33 4.14
C HIS A 122 17.48 7.20 4.64
N ARG A 123 16.27 6.64 4.81
CA ARG A 123 15.09 7.38 5.24
C ARG A 123 14.32 6.58 6.29
N GLN A 124 13.88 7.27 7.33
CA GLN A 124 13.10 6.66 8.40
C GLN A 124 11.66 6.41 7.92
N LEU A 125 11.21 5.17 7.98
CA LEU A 125 9.84 4.80 7.64
C LEU A 125 8.85 5.41 8.65
N ILE A 126 7.79 6.05 8.15
CA ILE A 126 6.64 6.50 8.95
C ILE A 126 5.56 5.41 8.92
N GLY A 127 5.27 4.87 7.73
CA GLY A 127 4.38 3.72 7.52
C GLY A 127 4.28 3.36 6.04
N ASP A 128 3.72 2.21 5.70
CA ASP A 128 3.79 1.63 4.35
C ASP A 128 2.51 1.75 3.51
N ASP A 129 1.37 2.19 4.07
CA ASP A 129 0.10 2.08 3.33
C ASP A 129 -0.98 3.13 3.66
N GLU A 130 -1.14 3.57 4.91
CA GLU A 130 -2.28 4.41 5.34
C GLU A 130 -1.87 5.57 6.24
N HIS A 131 -2.04 6.81 5.76
CA HIS A 131 -1.63 8.03 6.47
C HIS A 131 -2.71 9.10 6.50
N GLY A 132 -2.68 9.88 7.57
CA GLY A 132 -3.35 11.16 7.68
C GLY A 132 -2.40 12.31 7.40
N TRP A 133 -2.93 13.45 6.95
CA TRP A 133 -2.22 14.71 6.92
C TRP A 133 -3.11 15.81 7.51
N ASP A 134 -2.75 16.26 8.72
CA ASP A 134 -3.42 17.30 9.50
C ASP A 134 -2.57 18.59 9.52
N ASP A 135 -2.82 19.46 10.50
CA ASP A 135 -2.14 20.75 10.63
C ASP A 135 -0.75 20.64 11.25
N ASP A 136 -0.42 19.51 11.90
CA ASP A 136 0.92 19.22 12.44
C ASP A 136 1.81 18.54 11.40
N GLY A 137 1.21 17.73 10.51
CA GLY A 137 1.96 17.00 9.49
C GLY A 137 1.34 15.66 9.14
N VAL A 138 2.19 14.69 8.81
CA VAL A 138 1.80 13.35 8.36
C VAL A 138 1.87 12.38 9.53
N PHE A 139 0.85 11.53 9.69
CA PHE A 139 0.82 10.50 10.72
C PHE A 139 0.30 9.17 10.18
N ASN A 140 0.86 8.07 10.67
CA ASN A 140 0.44 6.71 10.30
C ASN A 140 -0.85 6.34 11.04
N PHE A 141 -1.76 5.63 10.38
CA PHE A 141 -2.91 5.03 11.08
C PHE A 141 -2.55 3.69 11.75
N GLU A 142 -1.46 3.09 11.32
CA GLU A 142 -1.11 1.70 11.62
C GLU A 142 -0.01 1.56 12.67
N GLY A 143 0.01 0.42 13.34
CA GLY A 143 1.07 -0.03 14.25
C GLY A 143 2.06 -1.02 13.61
N GLY A 144 1.85 -1.38 12.34
CA GLY A 144 2.67 -2.34 11.61
C GLY A 144 2.56 -2.22 10.10
N CYS A 145 3.15 -3.18 9.40
CA CYS A 145 3.14 -3.25 7.95
C CYS A 145 2.54 -4.58 7.48
N TYR A 146 1.86 -4.54 6.34
CA TYR A 146 1.24 -5.71 5.71
C TYR A 146 1.82 -5.95 4.31
N ALA A 147 3.10 -6.30 4.28
CA ALA A 147 3.89 -6.39 3.06
C ALA A 147 3.54 -7.62 2.20
N LYS A 148 3.68 -7.47 0.88
CA LYS A 148 3.67 -8.60 -0.06
C LYS A 148 4.98 -9.38 0.03
N THR A 149 4.91 -10.69 -0.14
CA THR A 149 6.09 -11.58 -0.03
C THR A 149 6.39 -12.38 -1.30
N ILE A 150 5.58 -12.26 -2.35
CA ILE A 150 5.83 -12.97 -3.61
C ILE A 150 7.15 -12.48 -4.22
N ASN A 151 8.05 -13.41 -4.53
CA ASN A 151 9.41 -13.15 -4.99
C ASN A 151 10.25 -12.26 -4.04
N LEU A 152 9.97 -12.28 -2.73
CA LEU A 152 10.76 -11.54 -1.74
C LEU A 152 12.22 -11.99 -1.79
N ASP A 153 13.11 -11.04 -2.03
CA ASP A 153 14.55 -11.26 -2.17
C ASP A 153 15.28 -10.58 -0.98
N PRO A 154 16.02 -11.33 -0.14
CA PRO A 154 16.74 -10.78 1.00
C PRO A 154 17.83 -9.78 0.61
N GLN A 155 18.34 -9.78 -0.63
CA GLN A 155 19.29 -8.78 -1.10
C GLN A 155 18.60 -7.51 -1.61
N ALA A 156 17.44 -7.65 -2.25
CA ALA A 156 16.70 -6.51 -2.78
C ALA A 156 15.89 -5.78 -1.69
N GLU A 157 15.32 -6.53 -0.75
CA GLU A 157 14.42 -6.04 0.31
C GLU A 157 14.86 -6.55 1.70
N PRO A 158 16.11 -6.25 2.14
CA PRO A 158 16.70 -6.79 3.36
C PRO A 158 15.91 -6.42 4.63
N GLU A 159 15.34 -5.21 4.69
CA GLU A 159 14.57 -4.75 5.85
C GLU A 159 13.27 -5.55 6.02
N ILE A 160 12.53 -5.75 4.93
CA ILE A 160 11.28 -6.52 4.93
C ILE A 160 11.60 -7.98 5.27
N TYR A 161 12.62 -8.57 4.64
CA TYR A 161 13.02 -9.94 4.95
C TYR A 161 13.45 -10.10 6.41
N GLY A 162 14.24 -9.18 6.94
CA GLY A 162 14.67 -9.17 8.35
C GLY A 162 13.52 -8.97 9.34
N ALA A 163 12.43 -8.30 8.93
CA ALA A 163 11.22 -8.16 9.74
C ALA A 163 10.43 -9.48 9.88
N ILE A 164 10.68 -10.47 9.04
CA ILE A 164 10.04 -11.80 9.10
C ILE A 164 10.75 -12.65 10.15
N ARG A 165 10.33 -12.47 11.40
CA ARG A 165 10.80 -13.22 12.58
C ARG A 165 9.64 -13.47 13.53
N ARG A 166 9.89 -14.12 14.67
CA ARG A 166 8.86 -14.37 15.70
C ARG A 166 8.03 -13.10 15.96
N ASN A 167 6.71 -13.25 16.04
CA ASN A 167 5.68 -12.20 16.10
C ASN A 167 5.30 -11.56 14.75
N ALA A 168 5.99 -11.85 13.65
CA ALA A 168 5.41 -11.71 12.32
C ALA A 168 4.41 -12.84 12.05
N LEU A 169 3.48 -12.61 11.13
CA LEU A 169 2.48 -13.58 10.70
C LEU A 169 2.48 -13.65 9.17
N LEU A 170 2.94 -14.77 8.64
CA LEU A 170 2.89 -15.08 7.20
C LEU A 170 1.49 -15.54 6.80
N GLU A 171 1.03 -15.10 5.63
CA GLU A 171 -0.28 -15.42 5.08
C GLU A 171 -0.15 -15.95 3.65
N ASN A 172 -0.70 -17.14 3.42
CA ASN A 172 -0.77 -17.84 2.13
C ASN A 172 0.58 -18.17 1.45
N VAL A 173 1.71 -18.02 2.12
CA VAL A 173 3.00 -18.54 1.63
C VAL A 173 3.01 -20.07 1.58
N VAL A 174 3.91 -20.64 0.77
CA VAL A 174 4.19 -22.07 0.76
C VAL A 174 5.37 -22.33 1.70
N VAL A 175 5.15 -23.24 2.66
CA VAL A 175 6.17 -23.67 3.63
C VAL A 175 6.58 -25.08 3.27
N ARG A 176 7.88 -25.31 3.08
CA ARG A 176 8.46 -26.61 2.75
C ARG A 176 8.50 -27.52 3.99
N ALA A 177 8.77 -28.81 3.77
CA ALA A 177 8.83 -29.79 4.84
C ALA A 177 9.90 -29.50 5.92
N ASP A 178 10.96 -28.78 5.55
CA ASP A 178 12.03 -28.33 6.46
C ASP A 178 11.69 -27.04 7.22
N GLY A 179 10.49 -26.47 7.00
CA GLY A 179 10.05 -25.22 7.60
C GLY A 179 10.51 -23.96 6.85
N SER A 180 11.32 -24.09 5.79
CA SER A 180 11.70 -22.96 4.95
C SER A 180 10.52 -22.46 4.12
N VAL A 181 10.47 -21.16 3.85
CA VAL A 181 9.42 -20.55 3.03
C VAL A 181 9.87 -20.52 1.56
N ASP A 182 8.96 -20.88 0.66
CA ASP A 182 9.13 -20.66 -0.78
C ASP A 182 8.42 -19.36 -1.18
N TYR A 183 9.15 -18.25 -1.24
CA TYR A 183 8.60 -16.96 -1.65
C TYR A 183 8.34 -16.86 -3.15
N ALA A 184 8.88 -17.76 -3.98
CA ALA A 184 8.62 -17.78 -5.42
C ALA A 184 7.35 -18.57 -5.78
N ASP A 185 6.85 -19.39 -4.85
CA ASP A 185 5.67 -20.23 -5.09
C ASP A 185 4.37 -19.45 -4.92
N GLY A 186 3.79 -19.04 -6.06
CA GLY A 186 2.48 -18.40 -6.16
C GLY A 186 1.31 -19.36 -6.40
N SER A 187 1.49 -20.69 -6.25
CA SER A 187 0.47 -21.70 -6.58
C SER A 187 -0.84 -21.53 -5.79
N LYS A 188 -0.77 -21.03 -4.54
CA LYS A 188 -1.94 -20.64 -3.76
C LYS A 188 -2.50 -19.30 -4.23
N THR A 189 -1.62 -18.30 -4.36
CA THR A 189 -1.92 -16.94 -4.79
C THR A 189 -0.62 -16.16 -5.00
N GLU A 190 -0.62 -15.17 -5.88
CA GLU A 190 0.47 -14.19 -5.98
C GLU A 190 0.39 -13.07 -4.92
N ASN A 191 -0.70 -13.00 -4.14
CA ASN A 191 -0.83 -12.07 -3.02
C ASN A 191 -0.48 -12.74 -1.70
N THR A 192 0.65 -13.43 -1.67
CA THR A 192 1.27 -13.88 -0.42
C THR A 192 1.72 -12.67 0.38
N ARG A 193 1.55 -12.74 1.70
CA ARG A 193 1.71 -11.59 2.58
C ARG A 193 2.42 -11.95 3.87
N VAL A 194 2.89 -10.91 4.56
CA VAL A 194 3.31 -10.97 5.94
C VAL A 194 2.82 -9.73 6.67
N SER A 195 2.28 -9.90 7.88
CA SER A 195 2.07 -8.80 8.82
C SER A 195 3.15 -8.83 9.90
N TYR A 196 3.66 -7.66 10.28
CA TYR A 196 4.61 -7.52 11.39
C TYR A 196 4.43 -6.15 12.05
N PRO A 197 4.67 -6.01 13.37
CA PRO A 197 4.63 -4.72 14.02
C PRO A 197 5.74 -3.83 13.49
N LEU A 198 5.52 -2.52 13.45
CA LEU A 198 6.43 -1.56 12.82
C LEU A 198 7.82 -1.60 13.47
N SER A 199 7.87 -1.93 14.77
CA SER A 199 9.09 -2.16 15.54
C SER A 199 9.99 -3.30 15.03
N HIS A 200 9.54 -4.09 14.05
CA HIS A 200 10.39 -5.07 13.38
C HIS A 200 11.37 -4.45 12.39
N ILE A 201 11.08 -3.24 11.91
CA ILE A 201 11.98 -2.42 11.09
C ILE A 201 12.79 -1.52 12.02
N ASP A 202 14.11 -1.46 11.80
CA ASP A 202 15.02 -0.71 12.67
C ASP A 202 14.94 0.81 12.38
N ASN A 203 14.95 1.17 11.10
CA ASN A 203 14.97 2.55 10.63
C ASN A 203 13.57 3.17 10.48
N ILE A 204 12.87 3.33 11.61
CA ILE A 204 11.53 3.93 11.65
C ILE A 204 11.52 5.22 12.46
N VAL A 205 10.52 6.07 12.23
CA VAL A 205 10.27 7.24 13.08
C VAL A 205 9.71 6.78 14.44
N LYS A 206 10.27 7.30 15.54
CA LYS A 206 9.92 6.98 16.93
C LYS A 206 9.88 8.27 17.77
N PRO A 207 9.15 8.31 18.91
CA PRO A 207 8.35 7.23 19.50
C PRO A 207 6.97 7.03 18.85
N VAL A 208 6.49 8.03 18.12
CA VAL A 208 5.20 8.00 17.41
C VAL A 208 5.48 8.10 15.91
N SER A 209 4.76 7.31 15.11
CA SER A 209 4.83 7.30 13.66
C SER A 209 4.19 8.55 13.02
N ARG A 210 4.79 9.72 13.29
CA ARG A 210 4.40 11.03 12.75
C ARG A 210 5.61 11.86 12.37
N ALA A 211 5.47 12.72 11.37
CA ALA A 211 6.49 13.66 10.94
C ALA A 211 5.85 14.98 10.47
N GLY A 212 6.68 15.97 10.11
CA GLY A 212 6.20 17.25 9.60
C GLY A 212 5.53 17.16 8.24
N HIS A 213 5.23 18.32 7.65
CA HIS A 213 4.60 18.39 6.33
C HIS A 213 5.47 17.76 5.23
N PRO A 214 4.86 17.07 4.26
CA PRO A 214 5.57 16.54 3.11
C PRO A 214 6.09 17.67 2.24
N SER A 215 7.32 17.51 1.78
CA SER A 215 7.92 18.35 0.73
C SER A 215 7.80 17.71 -0.65
N LYS A 216 7.52 16.40 -0.70
CA LYS A 216 7.35 15.62 -1.94
C LYS A 216 6.12 14.73 -1.87
N VAL A 217 5.34 14.75 -2.96
CA VAL A 217 4.21 13.86 -3.19
C VAL A 217 4.45 13.10 -4.49
N ILE A 218 4.49 11.77 -4.41
CA ILE A 218 4.88 10.90 -5.52
C ILE A 218 3.70 10.00 -5.85
N PHE A 219 3.23 10.06 -7.09
CA PHE A 219 2.21 9.15 -7.61
C PHE A 219 2.88 8.02 -8.39
N LEU A 220 2.66 6.77 -7.94
CA LEU A 220 3.20 5.58 -8.58
C LEU A 220 2.16 4.99 -9.53
N ALA A 221 2.47 4.99 -10.82
CA ALA A 221 1.63 4.42 -11.86
C ALA A 221 2.33 3.21 -12.48
N ALA A 222 1.74 2.02 -12.33
CA ALA A 222 2.17 0.84 -13.05
C ALA A 222 1.57 0.86 -14.45
N ASP A 223 2.16 1.66 -15.35
CA ASP A 223 1.64 1.82 -16.71
C ASP A 223 1.97 0.59 -17.58
N ALA A 224 0.95 -0.20 -17.89
CA ALA A 224 1.05 -1.37 -18.77
C ALA A 224 1.06 -1.02 -20.27
N PHE A 225 0.71 0.22 -20.65
CA PHE A 225 0.80 0.67 -22.04
C PHE A 225 2.21 1.13 -22.42
N GLY A 226 3.06 1.44 -21.45
CA GLY A 226 4.44 1.87 -21.70
C GLY A 226 4.56 3.28 -22.28
N VAL A 227 3.60 4.15 -21.97
CA VAL A 227 3.47 5.51 -22.51
C VAL A 227 4.02 6.56 -21.54
N LEU A 228 3.77 6.38 -20.24
CA LEU A 228 4.22 7.34 -19.23
C LEU A 228 5.75 7.39 -19.18
N PRO A 229 6.35 8.60 -19.13
CA PRO A 229 7.78 8.73 -18.90
C PRO A 229 8.15 8.16 -17.52
N PRO A 230 9.42 7.78 -17.30
CA PRO A 230 9.85 7.25 -16.00
C PRO A 230 9.54 8.18 -14.83
N VAL A 231 9.68 9.50 -15.03
CA VAL A 231 9.35 10.53 -14.05
C VAL A 231 8.89 11.82 -14.72
N SER A 232 7.84 12.42 -14.19
CA SER A 232 7.35 13.76 -14.55
C SER A 232 7.20 14.62 -13.31
N ARG A 233 7.68 15.87 -13.35
CA ARG A 233 7.29 16.88 -12.38
C ARG A 233 5.94 17.45 -12.80
N LEU A 234 4.98 17.48 -11.87
CA LEU A 234 3.62 17.93 -12.16
C LEU A 234 3.42 19.39 -11.74
N THR A 235 2.60 20.11 -12.48
CA THR A 235 1.97 21.35 -11.97
C THR A 235 0.88 21.01 -10.95
N THR A 236 0.36 22.01 -10.25
CA THR A 236 -0.75 21.82 -9.29
C THR A 236 -2.00 21.25 -9.96
N GLU A 237 -2.34 21.72 -11.16
CA GLU A 237 -3.49 21.26 -11.94
C GLU A 237 -3.28 19.81 -12.40
N GLN A 238 -2.09 19.49 -12.90
CA GLN A 238 -1.74 18.13 -13.29
C GLN A 238 -1.73 17.18 -12.09
N MET A 239 -1.27 17.64 -10.92
CA MET A 239 -1.30 16.88 -9.68
C MET A 239 -2.74 16.49 -9.32
N GLN A 240 -3.68 17.46 -9.30
CA GLN A 240 -5.08 17.19 -9.02
C GLN A 240 -5.69 16.24 -10.06
N TYR A 241 -5.41 16.48 -11.34
CA TYR A 241 -5.89 15.64 -12.44
C TYR A 241 -5.41 14.19 -12.32
N HIS A 242 -4.10 13.98 -12.09
CA HIS A 242 -3.54 12.64 -11.95
C HIS A 242 -3.97 11.96 -10.66
N PHE A 243 -4.13 12.71 -9.58
CA PHE A 243 -4.64 12.18 -8.31
C PHE A 243 -6.09 11.71 -8.44
N LEU A 244 -6.96 12.52 -9.05
CA LEU A 244 -8.37 12.15 -9.31
C LEU A 244 -8.48 11.01 -10.32
N SER A 245 -7.65 11.01 -11.35
CA SER A 245 -7.63 9.92 -12.35
C SER A 245 -7.17 8.61 -11.71
N GLY A 246 -6.10 8.66 -10.92
CA GLY A 246 -5.51 7.48 -10.28
C GLY A 246 -5.15 6.38 -11.29
N PHE A 247 -4.64 6.78 -12.45
CA PHE A 247 -4.26 5.84 -13.51
C PHE A 247 -3.10 4.96 -13.06
N THR A 248 -3.28 3.65 -13.14
CA THR A 248 -2.29 2.62 -12.83
C THR A 248 -2.77 1.27 -13.35
N SER A 249 -2.18 0.16 -12.90
CA SER A 249 -2.69 -1.19 -13.18
C SER A 249 -3.00 -1.95 -11.90
N LYS A 250 -4.07 -2.75 -11.93
CA LYS A 250 -4.27 -3.85 -10.97
C LYS A 250 -3.29 -4.94 -11.34
N LEU A 251 -2.32 -5.19 -10.47
CA LEU A 251 -1.34 -6.26 -10.68
C LEU A 251 -1.94 -7.61 -10.29
N ALA A 252 -1.41 -8.67 -10.89
CA ALA A 252 -1.90 -10.01 -10.64
C ALA A 252 -1.88 -10.37 -9.13
N GLY A 253 -2.93 -11.06 -8.70
CA GLY A 253 -3.16 -11.45 -7.30
C GLY A 253 -3.71 -10.36 -6.36
N THR A 254 -3.71 -9.06 -6.69
CA THR A 254 -4.17 -8.03 -5.73
C THR A 254 -5.65 -8.11 -5.39
N GLU A 255 -6.47 -8.62 -6.31
CA GLU A 255 -7.90 -8.83 -6.15
C GLU A 255 -8.28 -10.22 -6.72
N ARG A 256 -9.33 -10.84 -6.18
CA ARG A 256 -9.83 -12.14 -6.68
C ARG A 256 -10.18 -12.02 -8.16
N GLY A 257 -9.57 -12.86 -8.99
CA GLY A 257 -9.84 -12.94 -10.44
C GLY A 257 -8.87 -12.16 -11.34
N ILE A 258 -7.94 -11.38 -10.79
CA ILE A 258 -6.92 -10.67 -11.59
C ILE A 258 -5.67 -11.54 -11.76
N THR A 259 -5.42 -12.00 -12.99
CA THR A 259 -4.29 -12.87 -13.35
C THR A 259 -3.25 -12.20 -14.24
N GLN A 260 -3.55 -11.03 -14.80
CA GLN A 260 -2.63 -10.23 -15.60
C GLN A 260 -2.77 -8.74 -15.25
N PRO A 261 -1.72 -7.91 -15.45
CA PRO A 261 -1.81 -6.46 -15.26
C PRO A 261 -2.99 -5.89 -16.03
N THR A 262 -3.96 -5.34 -15.30
CA THR A 262 -5.18 -4.76 -15.89
C THR A 262 -5.14 -3.25 -15.68
N PRO A 263 -4.99 -2.44 -16.74
CA PRO A 263 -5.04 -0.98 -16.63
C PRO A 263 -6.35 -0.54 -15.96
N THR A 264 -6.26 0.44 -15.08
CA THR A 264 -7.40 0.94 -14.32
C THR A 264 -7.25 2.41 -13.96
N PHE A 265 -8.38 3.06 -13.74
CA PHE A 265 -8.46 4.38 -13.12
C PHE A 265 -9.04 4.16 -11.73
N SER A 266 -8.17 4.20 -10.73
CA SER A 266 -8.56 4.05 -9.33
C SER A 266 -8.39 5.38 -8.64
N ALA A 267 -9.46 6.20 -8.64
CA ALA A 267 -9.46 7.53 -8.08
C ALA A 267 -8.73 7.62 -6.72
N CYS A 268 -7.91 8.66 -6.55
CA CYS A 268 -7.05 8.88 -5.38
C CYS A 268 -6.07 7.74 -5.10
N TYR A 269 -5.76 6.92 -6.10
CA TYR A 269 -4.99 5.68 -5.99
C TYR A 269 -5.55 4.70 -4.95
N GLY A 270 -6.87 4.73 -4.69
CA GLY A 270 -7.48 4.00 -3.58
C GLY A 270 -9.01 3.86 -3.66
N ALA A 271 -9.59 3.87 -4.86
CA ALA A 271 -11.05 3.93 -5.06
C ALA A 271 -11.85 2.88 -4.27
N ALA A 272 -11.29 1.69 -4.07
CA ALA A 272 -11.92 0.61 -3.32
C ALA A 272 -12.18 0.93 -1.84
N PHE A 273 -11.57 1.99 -1.30
CA PHE A 273 -11.62 2.36 0.11
C PHE A 273 -12.25 3.76 0.33
N LEU A 274 -12.76 4.40 -0.73
CA LEU A 274 -13.33 5.75 -0.65
C LEU A 274 -14.83 5.65 -0.31
N LEU A 275 -15.24 6.37 0.74
CA LEU A 275 -16.64 6.49 1.15
C LEU A 275 -17.25 7.87 0.84
N LEU A 276 -16.42 8.82 0.40
CA LEU A 276 -16.84 10.14 -0.08
C LEU A 276 -16.58 10.27 -1.59
N HIS A 277 -17.06 11.37 -2.17
CA HIS A 277 -16.74 11.67 -3.56
C HIS A 277 -15.22 11.95 -3.71
N PRO A 278 -14.53 11.44 -4.76
CA PRO A 278 -13.08 11.63 -4.96
C PRO A 278 -12.59 13.08 -4.86
N THR A 279 -13.42 14.05 -5.24
CA THR A 279 -13.07 15.48 -5.14
C THR A 279 -12.87 15.95 -3.70
N GLN A 280 -13.54 15.35 -2.71
CA GLN A 280 -13.31 15.66 -1.29
C GLN A 280 -11.94 15.17 -0.82
N TYR A 281 -11.47 14.05 -1.36
CA TYR A 281 -10.12 13.55 -1.08
C TYR A 281 -9.05 14.34 -1.84
N ALA A 282 -9.37 14.93 -2.99
CA ALA A 282 -8.42 15.72 -3.76
C ALA A 282 -8.25 17.15 -3.24
N SER A 283 -9.32 17.77 -2.72
CA SER A 283 -9.28 19.16 -2.26
C SER A 283 -8.38 19.34 -1.03
N VAL A 284 -8.41 18.42 -0.06
CA VAL A 284 -7.66 18.55 1.19
C VAL A 284 -6.13 18.46 0.97
N PRO A 285 -5.58 17.42 0.29
CA PRO A 285 -4.16 17.39 -0.05
C PRO A 285 -3.75 18.55 -0.96
N ALA A 286 -4.60 18.98 -1.90
CA ALA A 286 -4.27 20.12 -2.76
C ALA A 286 -4.09 21.42 -1.97
N ALA A 287 -4.98 21.69 -1.00
CA ALA A 287 -4.85 22.83 -0.09
C ALA A 287 -3.56 22.72 0.75
N LYS A 288 -3.33 21.56 1.38
CA LYS A 288 -2.15 21.36 2.23
C LYS A 288 -0.83 21.40 1.46
N MET A 289 -0.80 20.93 0.21
CA MET A 289 0.35 21.07 -0.68
C MET A 289 0.62 22.52 -1.08
N ALA A 290 -0.43 23.32 -1.31
CA ALA A 290 -0.29 24.74 -1.61
C ALA A 290 0.26 25.51 -0.41
N GLU A 291 -0.13 25.15 0.82
CA GLU A 291 0.37 25.72 2.07
C GLU A 291 1.82 25.30 2.36
N SER A 292 2.16 24.02 2.17
CA SER A 292 3.50 23.51 2.48
C SER A 292 4.55 23.74 1.40
N GLY A 293 4.13 24.12 0.18
CA GLY A 293 5.00 24.21 -0.99
C GLY A 293 5.48 22.85 -1.50
N ALA A 294 4.73 21.77 -1.22
CA ALA A 294 5.09 20.42 -1.65
C ALA A 294 5.10 20.29 -3.17
N GLU A 295 6.10 19.59 -3.72
CA GLU A 295 6.16 19.28 -5.14
C GLU A 295 5.57 17.90 -5.44
N ALA A 296 4.77 17.81 -6.50
CA ALA A 296 4.23 16.54 -7.00
C ALA A 296 5.04 15.95 -8.16
N ARG A 297 5.19 14.62 -8.15
CA ARG A 297 5.83 13.85 -9.23
C ARG A 297 4.97 12.65 -9.61
N LEU A 298 4.91 12.34 -10.89
CA LEU A 298 4.36 11.08 -11.42
C LEU A 298 5.53 10.17 -11.78
N VAL A 299 5.53 8.94 -11.29
CA VAL A 299 6.58 7.95 -11.52
C VAL A 299 5.97 6.71 -12.15
N ASN A 300 6.49 6.32 -13.31
CA ASN A 300 6.11 5.08 -13.95
C ASN A 300 6.90 3.91 -13.33
N THR A 301 6.19 3.01 -12.64
CA THR A 301 6.73 1.78 -12.05
C THR A 301 6.34 0.52 -12.83
N GLY A 302 5.64 0.70 -13.95
CA GLY A 302 5.15 -0.37 -14.83
C GLY A 302 6.16 -0.71 -15.91
N TRP A 303 5.83 -0.44 -17.16
CA TRP A 303 6.61 -0.82 -18.34
C TRP A 303 6.95 0.39 -19.21
N ASN A 304 7.91 0.23 -20.13
CA ASN A 304 8.24 1.21 -21.17
C ASN A 304 7.73 0.75 -22.55
N GLY A 305 7.95 1.56 -23.59
CA GLY A 305 7.53 1.25 -24.97
C GLY A 305 8.16 0.00 -25.59
N GLU A 306 9.17 -0.61 -24.95
CA GLU A 306 9.76 -1.90 -25.36
C GLU A 306 9.15 -3.09 -24.61
N GLY A 307 8.18 -2.85 -23.72
CA GLY A 307 7.61 -3.87 -22.84
C GLY A 307 8.56 -4.30 -21.71
N ASN A 308 9.65 -3.56 -21.50
CA ASN A 308 10.58 -3.81 -20.39
C ASN A 308 10.04 -3.15 -19.13
N ALA A 309 10.15 -3.85 -17.99
CA ALA A 309 9.75 -3.28 -16.71
C ALA A 309 10.57 -2.02 -16.40
N CYS A 310 9.88 -0.90 -16.17
CA CYS A 310 10.41 0.31 -15.57
C CYS A 310 10.70 0.02 -14.10
N ARG A 311 11.72 -0.80 -13.81
CA ARG A 311 12.34 -0.77 -12.48
C ARG A 311 12.96 0.60 -12.36
N CYS A 312 12.30 1.51 -11.65
CA CYS A 312 12.89 2.79 -11.30
C CYS A 312 14.16 2.49 -10.51
N ALA A 313 15.30 2.47 -11.19
CA ALA A 313 16.63 2.46 -10.58
C ALA A 313 16.97 3.83 -9.97
N ILE A 314 15.96 4.65 -9.75
CA ILE A 314 16.02 5.93 -9.07
C ILE A 314 15.75 5.60 -7.59
N PRO A 315 16.77 5.69 -6.70
CA PRO A 315 16.57 5.51 -5.28
C PRO A 315 15.45 6.42 -4.77
N ALA A 316 14.66 5.97 -3.80
CA ALA A 316 13.61 6.81 -3.22
C ALA A 316 14.19 8.12 -2.65
N ALA A 317 15.41 8.07 -2.09
CA ALA A 317 16.20 9.24 -1.75
C ALA A 317 16.38 10.26 -2.90
N SER A 318 16.50 9.80 -4.15
CA SER A 318 16.59 10.68 -5.33
C SER A 318 15.22 11.25 -5.72
N LEU A 319 14.14 10.47 -5.59
CA LEU A 319 12.77 10.97 -5.76
C LEU A 319 12.34 11.93 -4.66
N ALA A 320 12.95 11.84 -3.48
CA ALA A 320 12.69 12.73 -2.34
C ALA A 320 13.54 14.02 -2.37
N ARG A 321 14.67 14.04 -3.11
CA ARG A 321 15.55 15.23 -3.21
C ARG A 321 14.95 16.36 -4.05
N SER A 322 15.34 17.58 -3.70
CA SER A 322 14.94 18.84 -4.35
C SER A 322 15.60 19.10 -5.71
N SER A 323 16.66 18.37 -6.08
CA SER A 323 17.37 18.65 -7.34
C SER A 323 16.60 18.20 -8.58
N THR A 324 16.59 19.06 -9.60
CA THR A 324 15.98 18.85 -10.92
C THR A 324 16.68 17.81 -11.78
N ALA A 325 17.85 17.32 -11.36
CA ALA A 325 18.64 16.32 -12.07
C ALA A 325 18.45 14.94 -11.43
N LEU A 326 17.35 14.27 -11.79
CA LEU A 326 17.26 12.82 -11.64
C LEU A 326 18.23 12.19 -12.65
N PRO A 327 19.13 11.28 -12.24
CA PRO A 327 20.07 10.68 -13.17
C PRO A 327 19.31 9.95 -14.27
N ALA A 328 19.56 10.32 -15.52
CA ALA A 328 19.03 9.71 -16.74
C ALA A 328 19.58 8.29 -16.97
N ARG A 329 19.42 7.40 -15.98
CA ARG A 329 19.79 5.98 -16.03
C ARG A 329 18.55 5.08 -15.90
N CYS A 330 17.46 5.43 -16.57
CA CYS A 330 16.33 4.51 -16.76
C CYS A 330 16.48 3.62 -18.00
N ALA A 331 17.53 3.81 -18.81
CA ALA A 331 17.79 2.99 -19.99
C ALA A 331 19.12 2.25 -19.82
N ARG A 332 19.11 0.93 -20.06
CA ARG A 332 20.26 0.00 -20.15
C ARG A 332 20.71 -0.68 -18.84
N ARG A 333 19.91 -1.64 -18.37
CA ARG A 333 20.47 -2.94 -17.94
C ARG A 333 19.66 -4.05 -18.59
N PRO A 334 20.21 -4.84 -19.53
CA PRO A 334 19.56 -6.08 -19.94
C PRO A 334 19.60 -7.03 -18.74
N SER A 335 18.44 -7.35 -18.18
CA SER A 335 18.32 -8.49 -17.29
C SER A 335 18.68 -9.74 -18.09
N ARG A 336 19.69 -10.49 -17.65
CA ARG A 336 19.88 -11.88 -18.08
C ARG A 336 18.70 -12.69 -17.55
N CYS A 337 17.60 -12.67 -18.29
CA CYS A 337 16.53 -13.64 -18.13
C CYS A 337 16.85 -14.78 -19.09
N SER A 338 17.34 -15.89 -18.56
CA SER A 338 17.50 -17.15 -19.30
C SER A 338 16.11 -17.71 -19.60
N VAL A 339 15.48 -17.17 -20.65
CA VAL A 339 14.34 -17.82 -21.27
C VAL A 339 14.89 -19.02 -22.04
N LEU A 340 14.63 -20.23 -21.51
CA LEU A 340 14.70 -21.47 -22.25
C LEU A 340 13.88 -21.32 -23.54
N ARG A 341 14.57 -21.04 -24.66
CA ARG A 341 13.98 -21.12 -26.00
C ARG A 341 13.78 -22.59 -26.33
N SER A 342 12.58 -23.12 -26.10
CA SER A 342 12.12 -24.32 -26.80
C SER A 342 11.92 -23.95 -28.27
N ARG A 343 12.93 -24.22 -29.10
CA ARG A 343 12.77 -24.25 -30.56
C ARG A 343 11.83 -25.42 -30.89
N ARG A 344 10.59 -25.14 -31.27
CA ARG A 344 9.86 -26.02 -32.20
C ARG A 344 9.88 -25.34 -33.56
N ALA A 345 10.64 -25.96 -34.46
CA ALA A 345 10.64 -25.65 -35.87
C ALA A 345 9.28 -26.05 -36.47
N PHE A 346 8.68 -25.16 -37.24
CA PHE A 346 7.77 -25.54 -38.31
C PHE A 346 8.50 -25.28 -39.63
N GLN A 347 8.89 -26.37 -40.28
CA GLN A 347 9.09 -26.48 -41.72
C GLN A 347 8.12 -27.57 -42.17
N GLY A 348 7.33 -27.29 -43.21
CA GLY A 348 6.33 -28.21 -43.78
C GLY A 348 4.94 -27.62 -43.71
#